data_AF-A0A3P7IKE7-F1
#
_entry.id   AF-A0A3P7IKE7-F1
#
_cell.length_a   1.000
_cell.length_b   1.000
_cell.length_c   1.000
_cell.angle_alpha   90.00
_cell.angle_beta   90.00
_cell.angle_gamma   90.00
#
_symmetry.space_group_name_H-M   'P 1'
#
loop_
_entity.id
_entity.type
_entity.pdbx_description
1 polymer ?
#
loop_
_entity_poly.entity_id
_entity_poly.type
_entity_poly.pdbx_seq_one_letter_code
_entity_poly.pdbx_strand_id
1 'polypeptide(L)'
;MYFNKVVLPGMEYVEDFVDFLIDAELNDLPVLKRACERYLCGELNTKKDLLTSLLLDLLFISIVFQLPVMKSMTLSELSNRTEELSQPDKLMEEEEYKLLDKRVRSLSDRNLVELIEQCITFSEQRNRVQVITLNA
;
A
#
# COMPACT_ATOMS: atom_id res chain seq x y z
N MET A 1 18.94 4.53 -17.90
CA MET A 1 18.15 4.36 -16.66
C MET A 1 19.08 4.65 -15.47
N TYR A 2 19.26 5.92 -15.14
CA TYR A 2 20.23 6.37 -14.11
C TYR A 2 19.62 6.27 -12.70
N PHE A 3 18.37 6.71 -12.55
CA PHE A 3 17.62 6.65 -11.29
C PHE A 3 17.60 5.24 -10.69
N ASN A 4 17.19 4.23 -11.48
CA ASN A 4 17.11 2.84 -11.03
C ASN A 4 18.44 2.14 -10.76
N LYS A 5 19.56 2.63 -11.32
CA LYS A 5 20.86 1.96 -11.20
C LYS A 5 21.81 2.61 -10.20
N VAL A 6 21.55 3.85 -9.79
CA VAL A 6 22.48 4.64 -8.96
C VAL A 6 21.80 5.20 -7.71
N VAL A 7 20.63 5.82 -7.85
CA VAL A 7 19.93 6.44 -6.72
C VAL A 7 19.16 5.38 -5.92
N LEU A 8 18.49 4.48 -6.64
CA LEU A 8 17.64 3.44 -6.07
C LEU A 8 18.35 2.43 -5.15
N PRO A 9 19.54 1.91 -5.48
CA PRO A 9 20.29 1.02 -4.59
C PRO A 9 20.86 1.70 -3.34
N GLY A 10 20.86 3.04 -3.29
CA GLY A 10 21.41 3.82 -2.17
C GLY A 10 20.37 4.17 -1.10
N MET A 11 19.10 3.83 -1.32
CA MET A 11 18.03 4.03 -0.33
C MET A 11 17.80 2.73 0.42
N GLU A 12 18.00 2.78 1.74
CA GLU A 12 17.96 1.59 2.61
C GLU A 12 16.52 1.13 2.90
N TYR A 13 15.54 2.04 2.83
CA TYR A 13 14.17 1.82 3.27
C TYR A 13 13.15 2.01 2.14
N VAL A 14 12.12 1.16 2.13
CA VAL A 14 11.05 1.18 1.10
C VAL A 14 10.12 2.38 1.33
N GLU A 15 9.98 2.77 2.59
CA GLU A 15 9.22 3.91 3.09
C GLU A 15 9.65 5.22 2.42
N ASP A 16 10.95 5.43 2.21
CA ASP A 16 11.48 6.62 1.55
C ASP A 16 10.92 6.78 0.13
N PHE A 17 10.66 5.67 -0.58
CA PHE A 17 10.08 5.70 -1.92
C PHE A 17 8.62 6.13 -1.94
N VAL A 18 7.90 5.99 -0.82
CA VAL A 18 6.53 6.49 -0.70
C VAL A 18 6.55 8.02 -0.69
N ASP A 19 7.45 8.63 0.08
CA ASP A 19 7.60 10.08 0.12
C ASP A 19 8.08 10.62 -1.26
N PHE A 20 9.02 9.94 -1.92
CA PHE A 20 9.40 10.31 -3.30
C PHE A 20 8.26 10.19 -4.31
N LEU A 21 7.38 9.20 -4.15
CA LEU A 21 6.20 9.05 -5.00
C LEU A 21 5.22 10.20 -4.78
N ILE A 22 5.02 10.62 -3.53
CA ILE A 22 4.20 11.79 -3.15
C ILE A 22 4.77 13.06 -3.78
N ASP A 23 6.06 13.32 -3.61
CA ASP A 23 6.71 14.50 -4.18
C ASP A 23 6.64 14.51 -5.71
N ALA A 24 6.81 13.34 -6.34
CA ALA A 24 6.69 13.22 -7.79
C ALA A 24 5.26 13.51 -8.29
N GLU A 25 4.23 13.14 -7.52
CA GLU A 25 2.84 13.50 -7.84
C GLU A 25 2.58 14.99 -7.65
N LEU A 26 2.94 15.54 -6.49
CA LEU A 26 2.67 16.94 -6.14
C LEU A 26 3.37 17.94 -7.06
N ASN A 27 4.48 17.54 -7.68
CA ASN A 27 5.25 18.37 -8.61
C ASN A 27 5.01 18.02 -10.09
N ASP A 28 3.99 17.22 -10.41
CA ASP A 28 3.65 16.82 -11.79
C ASP A 28 4.83 16.20 -12.56
N LEU A 29 5.56 15.26 -11.92
CA LEU A 29 6.70 14.55 -12.49
C LEU A 29 6.31 13.12 -12.91
N PRO A 30 5.58 12.92 -14.03
CA PRO A 30 4.96 11.64 -14.38
C PRO A 30 5.96 10.51 -14.66
N VAL A 31 7.15 10.85 -15.18
CA VAL A 31 8.21 9.85 -15.43
C VAL A 31 8.78 9.32 -14.11
N LEU A 32 8.93 10.20 -13.13
CA LEU A 32 9.44 9.85 -11.81
C LEU A 32 8.38 9.06 -11.03
N LYS A 33 7.12 9.51 -11.03
CA LYS A 33 5.97 8.78 -10.45
C LYS A 33 5.94 7.33 -10.94
N ARG A 34 6.05 7.13 -12.26
CA ARG A 34 6.05 5.79 -12.87
C ARG A 34 7.28 4.96 -12.50
N ALA A 35 8.43 5.59 -12.29
CA ALA A 35 9.64 4.89 -11.85
C ALA A 35 9.48 4.40 -10.39
N CYS A 36 8.94 5.25 -9.51
CA CYS A 36 8.65 4.92 -8.11
C CYS A 36 7.59 3.81 -8.02
N GLU A 37 6.46 3.92 -8.74
CA GLU A 37 5.42 2.89 -8.77
C GLU A 37 6.00 1.53 -9.19
N ARG A 38 6.82 1.50 -10.25
CA ARG A 38 7.44 0.25 -10.72
C ARG A 38 8.37 -0.37 -9.68
N TYR A 39 9.13 0.46 -8.97
CA TYR A 39 10.00 -0.03 -7.92
C TYR A 39 9.20 -0.60 -6.75
N LEU A 40 8.25 0.16 -6.22
CA LEU A 40 7.39 -0.27 -5.12
C LEU A 40 6.62 -1.56 -5.46
N CYS A 41 6.09 -1.68 -6.69
CA CYS A 41 5.51 -2.94 -7.18
C CYS A 41 6.54 -4.09 -7.23
N GLY A 42 7.79 -3.81 -7.58
CA GLY A 42 8.87 -4.80 -7.54
C GLY A 42 9.17 -5.29 -6.12
N GLU A 43 9.21 -4.36 -5.15
CA GLU A 43 9.39 -4.68 -3.73
C GLU A 43 8.22 -5.51 -3.20
N LEU A 44 6.97 -5.12 -3.49
CA LEU A 44 5.76 -5.89 -3.14
C LEU A 44 5.78 -7.33 -3.69
N ASN A 45 6.40 -7.57 -4.85
CA ASN A 45 6.52 -8.90 -5.43
C ASN A 45 7.62 -9.75 -4.79
N THR A 46 8.65 -9.13 -4.24
CA THR A 46 9.91 -9.81 -3.84
C THR A 46 10.07 -9.92 -2.33
N LYS A 47 9.64 -8.90 -1.57
CA LYS A 47 9.71 -8.86 -0.11
C LYS A 47 8.36 -9.25 0.48
N LYS A 48 8.34 -10.33 1.27
CA LYS A 48 7.13 -10.77 1.98
C LYS A 48 6.99 -10.17 3.38
N ASP A 49 8.09 -9.66 3.94
CA ASP A 49 8.16 -9.22 5.33
C ASP A 49 7.93 -7.70 5.48
N LEU A 50 7.09 -7.13 4.61
CA LEU A 50 6.71 -5.72 4.70
C LEU A 50 5.74 -5.52 5.88
N LEU A 51 5.85 -4.39 6.58
CA LEU A 51 4.94 -4.05 7.67
C LEU A 51 3.52 -3.77 7.16
N THR A 52 2.51 -4.15 7.94
CA THR A 52 1.11 -3.95 7.58
C THR A 52 0.71 -2.47 7.52
N SER A 53 1.29 -1.64 8.38
CA SER A 53 1.21 -0.17 8.32
C SER A 53 1.71 0.39 6.98
N LEU A 54 2.88 -0.04 6.50
CA LEU A 54 3.43 0.35 5.20
C LEU A 54 2.53 -0.09 4.06
N LEU A 55 1.98 -1.31 4.12
CA LEU A 55 1.02 -1.78 3.12
C LEU A 55 -0.26 -0.93 3.11
N LEU A 56 -0.78 -0.54 4.28
CA LEU A 56 -1.94 0.36 4.35
C LEU A 56 -1.62 1.73 3.75
N ASP A 57 -0.43 2.27 3.99
CA ASP A 57 0.02 3.53 3.39
C ASP A 57 0.13 3.42 1.86
N LEU A 58 0.80 2.38 1.36
CA LEU A 58 0.89 2.10 -0.07
C LEU A 58 -0.49 1.95 -0.72
N LEU A 59 -1.43 1.26 -0.06
CA LEU A 59 -2.80 1.13 -0.55
C LEU A 59 -3.48 2.49 -0.61
N PHE A 60 -3.37 3.30 0.44
CA PHE A 60 -3.92 4.64 0.48
C PHE A 60 -3.38 5.51 -0.66
N ILE A 61 -2.06 5.61 -0.78
CA ILE A 61 -1.37 6.39 -1.81
C ILE A 61 -1.76 5.91 -3.21
N SER A 62 -1.89 4.60 -3.41
CA SER A 62 -2.32 4.05 -4.70
C SER A 62 -3.74 4.46 -5.10
N ILE A 63 -4.63 4.65 -4.12
CA ILE A 63 -6.01 5.10 -4.35
C ILE A 63 -6.01 6.59 -4.69
N VAL A 64 -5.32 7.41 -3.90
CA VAL A 64 -5.28 8.87 -4.09
C VAL A 64 -4.64 9.21 -5.44
N PHE A 65 -3.51 8.60 -5.78
CA PHE A 65 -2.75 8.91 -6.99
C PHE A 65 -3.15 8.09 -8.22
N GLN A 66 -4.24 7.31 -8.12
CA GLN A 66 -4.77 6.50 -9.23
C GLN A 66 -3.71 5.55 -9.82
N LEU A 67 -3.09 4.74 -8.97
CA LEU A 67 -2.06 3.74 -9.32
C LEU A 67 -2.67 2.32 -9.28
N PRO A 68 -3.36 1.88 -10.35
CA PRO A 68 -4.21 0.69 -10.31
C PRO A 68 -3.44 -0.61 -10.07
N VAL A 69 -2.21 -0.72 -10.58
CA VAL A 69 -1.39 -1.92 -10.42
C VAL A 69 -0.95 -2.04 -8.97
N MET A 70 -0.36 -0.98 -8.41
CA MET A 70 0.05 -0.94 -7.01
C MET A 70 -1.15 -1.20 -6.09
N LYS A 71 -2.29 -0.55 -6.34
CA LYS A 71 -3.53 -0.79 -5.59
C LYS A 71 -3.92 -2.25 -5.55
N SER A 72 -3.95 -2.92 -6.69
CA SER A 72 -4.33 -4.33 -6.78
C SER A 72 -3.36 -5.24 -6.04
N MET A 73 -2.05 -4.97 -6.15
CA MET A 73 -1.02 -5.77 -5.51
C MET A 73 -1.07 -5.62 -3.99
N THR A 74 -1.11 -4.40 -3.50
CA THR A 74 -1.16 -4.11 -2.07
C THR A 74 -2.45 -4.62 -1.43
N LEU A 75 -3.59 -4.46 -2.10
CA LEU A 75 -4.87 -5.00 -1.62
C LEU A 75 -4.87 -6.54 -1.55
N SER A 76 -4.25 -7.20 -2.54
CA SER A 76 -4.10 -8.65 -2.52
C SER A 76 -3.24 -9.11 -1.34
N GLU A 77 -2.14 -8.41 -1.05
CA GLU A 77 -1.28 -8.74 0.10
C GLU A 77 -2.00 -8.52 1.43
N LEU A 78 -2.63 -7.36 1.63
CA LEU A 78 -3.39 -7.03 2.84
C LEU A 78 -4.57 -8.01 3.06
N SER A 79 -5.19 -8.50 1.99
CA SER A 79 -6.29 -9.46 2.11
C SER A 79 -5.89 -10.82 2.70
N ASN A 80 -4.60 -11.12 2.74
CA ASN A 80 -4.06 -12.30 3.44
C ASN A 80 -3.76 -12.05 4.92
N ARG A 81 -3.84 -10.80 5.39
CA ARG A 81 -3.44 -10.36 6.75
C ARG A 81 -4.62 -9.87 7.57
N THR A 82 -5.81 -10.39 7.29
CA THR A 82 -7.06 -9.93 7.94
C THR A 82 -7.06 -10.09 9.46
N GLU A 83 -6.27 -11.03 9.99
CA GLU A 83 -6.13 -11.22 11.44
C GLU A 83 -5.49 -9.98 12.10
N GLU A 84 -4.45 -9.42 11.48
CA GLU A 84 -3.78 -8.19 11.94
C GLU A 84 -4.71 -6.97 11.86
N LEU A 85 -5.61 -6.97 10.87
CA LEU A 85 -6.55 -5.89 10.61
C LEU A 85 -7.86 -5.99 11.40
N SER A 86 -8.06 -7.08 12.16
CA SER A 86 -9.36 -7.44 12.73
C SER A 86 -9.88 -6.49 13.82
N GLN A 87 -9.00 -5.66 14.41
CA GLN A 87 -9.34 -4.73 15.49
C GLN A 87 -8.80 -3.32 15.18
N PRO A 88 -9.42 -2.60 14.22
CA PRO A 88 -8.95 -1.27 13.80
C PRO A 88 -8.81 -0.29 14.98
N ASP A 89 -9.75 -0.30 15.92
CA ASP A 89 -9.72 0.59 17.09
C ASP A 89 -8.47 0.40 17.95
N LYS A 90 -7.98 -0.85 18.08
CA LYS A 90 -6.75 -1.14 18.84
C LYS A 90 -5.51 -0.72 18.07
N LEU A 91 -5.49 -0.94 16.75
CA LEU A 91 -4.39 -0.45 15.91
C LEU A 91 -4.25 1.07 16.06
N MET A 92 -5.36 1.80 16.13
CA MET A 92 -5.36 3.24 16.36
C MET A 92 -4.82 3.69 17.73
N GLU A 93 -4.54 2.78 18.67
CA GLU A 93 -3.84 3.09 19.92
C GLU A 93 -2.33 3.18 19.73
N GLU A 94 -1.79 2.53 18.70
CA GLU A 94 -0.37 2.51 18.36
C GLU A 94 0.06 3.78 17.62
N GLU A 95 1.25 4.30 17.96
CA GLU A 95 1.72 5.58 17.43
C GLU A 95 1.89 5.57 15.90
N GLU A 96 2.35 4.45 15.35
CA GLU A 96 2.54 4.26 13.92
C GLU A 96 1.24 4.45 13.12
N TYR A 97 0.13 3.85 13.58
CA TYR A 97 -1.16 3.96 12.92
C TYR A 97 -1.81 5.32 13.13
N LYS A 98 -1.56 6.00 14.26
CA LYS A 98 -1.99 7.40 14.45
C LYS A 98 -1.31 8.35 13.48
N LEU A 99 0.00 8.17 13.26
CA LEU A 99 0.75 8.94 12.27
C LEU A 99 0.24 8.68 10.85
N LEU A 100 -0.05 7.41 10.53
CA LEU A 100 -0.62 7.03 9.25
C LEU A 100 -2.02 7.64 9.04
N ASP A 101 -2.92 7.56 10.02
CA ASP A 101 -4.26 8.16 9.92
C ASP A 101 -4.20 9.67 9.73
N LYS A 102 -3.26 10.35 10.41
CA LYS A 102 -3.01 11.78 10.19
C LYS A 102 -2.58 12.06 8.75
N ARG A 103 -1.70 11.24 8.16
CA ARG A 103 -1.30 11.35 6.75
C ARG A 103 -2.50 11.11 5.83
N VAL A 104 -3.29 10.07 6.05
CA VAL A 104 -4.49 9.72 5.26
C VAL A 104 -5.48 10.88 5.20
N ARG A 105 -5.77 11.50 6.36
CA ARG A 105 -6.67 12.64 6.49
C ARG A 105 -6.11 13.92 5.86
N SER A 106 -4.79 14.07 5.79
CA SER A 106 -4.16 15.24 5.18
C SER A 106 -4.22 15.24 3.65
N LEU A 107 -4.28 14.04 3.04
CA LEU A 107 -4.27 13.83 1.59
C LEU A 107 -5.65 13.47 1.03
N SER A 108 -6.66 13.22 1.88
CA SER A 108 -8.02 12.88 1.48
C SER A 108 -9.04 13.11 2.59
N ASP A 109 -10.33 13.15 2.25
CA ASP A 109 -11.42 13.19 3.22
C ASP A 109 -11.69 11.83 3.91
N ARG A 110 -10.87 10.80 3.65
CA ARG A 110 -11.01 9.46 4.24
C ARG A 110 -10.27 9.35 5.57
N ASN A 111 -10.50 8.25 6.27
CA ASN A 111 -9.71 7.85 7.43
C ASN A 111 -9.15 6.43 7.29
N LEU A 112 -8.18 6.10 8.13
CA LEU A 112 -7.49 4.81 8.08
C LEU A 112 -8.42 3.65 8.43
N VAL A 113 -9.39 3.85 9.33
CA VAL A 113 -10.35 2.81 9.72
C VAL A 113 -11.21 2.38 8.53
N GLU A 114 -11.76 3.33 7.76
CA GLU A 114 -12.51 3.05 6.53
C GLU A 114 -11.68 2.29 5.49
N LEU A 115 -10.37 2.56 5.42
CA LEU A 115 -9.47 1.85 4.53
C LEU A 115 -9.29 0.39 4.97
N ILE A 116 -9.10 0.17 6.27
CA ILE A 116 -8.96 -1.16 6.85
C ILE A 116 -10.24 -1.98 6.63
N GLU A 117 -11.42 -1.39 6.86
CA GLU A 117 -12.72 -2.03 6.62
C GLU A 117 -12.89 -2.45 5.15
N GLN A 118 -12.40 -1.64 4.20
CA GLN A 118 -12.38 -1.99 2.77
C GLN A 118 -11.50 -3.21 2.49
N CYS A 119 -10.34 -3.34 3.16
CA CYS A 119 -9.47 -4.50 3.03
C CYS A 119 -10.16 -5.78 3.55
N ILE A 120 -10.81 -5.70 4.71
CA ILE A 120 -11.55 -6.83 5.30
C ILE A 120 -12.69 -7.25 4.36
N THR A 121 -13.49 -6.28 3.91
CA THR A 121 -14.60 -6.53 2.97
C THR A 121 -14.12 -7.19 1.69
N PHE A 122 -13.00 -6.72 1.13
CA PHE A 122 -12.40 -7.32 -0.06
C PHE A 122 -11.95 -8.77 0.20
N SER A 123 -11.34 -9.05 1.35
CA SER A 123 -10.94 -10.42 1.71
C SER A 123 -12.15 -11.36 1.80
N GLU A 124 -13.25 -10.93 2.42
CA GLU A 124 -14.48 -11.70 2.45
C GLU A 124 -15.03 -11.98 1.05
N GLN A 125 -15.06 -10.96 0.18
CA GLN A 125 -15.51 -11.11 -1.20
C GLN A 125 -14.63 -12.10 -1.97
N ARG A 126 -13.30 -11.99 -1.83
CA ARG A 126 -12.34 -12.90 -2.43
C ARG A 126 -12.59 -14.35 -1.99
N ASN A 127 -12.79 -14.57 -0.69
CA ASN A 127 -13.05 -15.90 -0.13
C ASN A 127 -14.37 -16.50 -0.63
N ARG A 128 -15.39 -15.67 -0.88
CA ARG A 128 -16.68 -16.11 -1.47
C ARG A 128 -16.55 -16.55 -2.93
N VAL A 129 -15.63 -15.95 -3.69
CA VAL A 129 -15.37 -16.29 -5.10
C VAL A 129 -14.42 -17.50 -5.23
N GLN A 130 -13.68 -17.84 -4.18
CA GLN A 130 -12.66 -18.89 -4.19
C GLN A 130 -13.18 -20.34 -4.17
N VAL A 131 -14.31 -20.62 -4.83
CA VAL A 131 -14.91 -21.96 -4.90
C VAL A 131 -15.17 -22.37 -6.35
N ILE A 132 -14.18 -22.99 -7.00
CA ILE A 132 -14.32 -24.24 -7.76
C ILE A 132 -12.97 -24.97 -7.66
N THR A 133 -12.85 -25.93 -6.75
CA THR A 133 -11.83 -26.98 -6.85
C THR A 133 -12.17 -27.81 -8.08
N LEU A 134 -11.47 -27.60 -9.20
CA LEU A 134 -11.45 -28.58 -10.28
C LEU A 134 -10.67 -29.78 -9.76
N ASN A 135 -11.40 -30.74 -9.16
CA ASN A 135 -10.85 -32.05 -8.87
C ASN A 135 -10.37 -32.65 -10.20
N ALA A 136 -9.05 -32.77 -10.36
CA ALA A 136 -8.40 -33.49 -11.44
C ALA A 136 -8.49 -35.00 -11.20
#